data_AF-A0A2E2REJ3-F1
#
_entry.id   AF-A0A2E2REJ3-F1
#
_cell.length_a   1.000
_cell.length_b   1.000
_cell.length_c   1.000
_cell.angle_alpha   90.00
_cell.angle_beta   90.00
_cell.angle_gamma   90.00
#
_symmetry.space_group_name_H-M   'P 1'
#
loop_
_entity.id
_entity.type
_entity.pdbx_description
1 polymer ?
#
loop_
_entity_poly.entity_id
_entity_poly.type
_entity_poly.pdbx_seq_one_letter_code
_entity_poly.pdbx_strand_id
1 'polypeptide(L)'
;VKTSMNASVNDNMITADAKNIASAGAFKVTSGKLNGFVRGRILPKIPYSEDFESTALKVQHSTEDVKFAYPPLAWTGARLKWEVRNMEGNKVLRKTLDRVLFQRAITIFGDPESSDYTIQCDVMSDSARRGRSMGNIGVINQRYFISLVGNQQLLEVSSNHERVKESVPFKWSPRKWYTLKSKVDVNADGSGVVKAKAWPQGENEPAKWTIEVKHKKAHKKGAPGIIGFSPQSLKAVYIDNIKTTFN
;
A
#
# COMPACT_ATOMS: atom_id res chain seq x y z
N VAL A 1 -17.42 -7.21 11.99
CA VAL A 1 -16.85 -5.87 11.69
C VAL A 1 -18.03 -4.90 11.59
N LYS A 2 -18.11 -3.92 12.49
CA LYS A 2 -19.11 -2.85 12.37
C LYS A 2 -18.70 -2.00 11.18
N THR A 3 -19.54 -1.90 10.16
CA THR A 3 -19.27 -1.12 8.95
C THR A 3 -20.03 0.19 9.04
N SER A 4 -19.34 1.33 9.01
CA SER A 4 -19.94 2.65 8.89
C SER A 4 -19.18 3.43 7.84
N MET A 5 -19.91 4.09 6.95
CA MET A 5 -19.33 5.06 6.03
C MET A 5 -19.41 6.44 6.68
N ASN A 6 -18.30 7.19 6.66
CA ASN A 6 -18.24 8.55 7.18
C ASN A 6 -18.92 9.50 6.19
N ALA A 7 -20.23 9.37 6.03
CA ALA A 7 -21.03 10.15 5.11
C ALA A 7 -22.37 10.49 5.75
N SER A 8 -22.92 11.65 5.43
CA SER A 8 -24.28 12.04 5.74
C SER A 8 -25.22 11.72 4.58
N VAL A 9 -26.49 11.54 4.91
CA VAL A 9 -27.56 11.39 3.92
C VAL A 9 -28.55 12.52 4.16
N ASN A 10 -28.84 13.29 3.12
CA ASN A 10 -29.89 14.31 3.12
C ASN A 10 -30.71 14.16 1.84
N ASP A 11 -32.01 13.99 1.97
CA ASP A 11 -32.92 13.64 0.87
C ASP A 11 -32.38 12.50 0.00
N ASN A 12 -32.09 12.80 -1.28
CA ASN A 12 -31.56 11.86 -2.27
C ASN A 12 -30.04 11.98 -2.46
N MET A 13 -29.32 12.63 -1.53
CA MET A 13 -27.89 12.88 -1.63
C MET A 13 -27.13 12.20 -0.50
N ILE A 14 -26.03 11.54 -0.87
CA ILE A 14 -25.04 10.98 0.07
C ILE A 14 -23.78 11.83 -0.05
N THR A 15 -23.34 12.43 1.05
CA THR A 15 -22.19 13.34 1.08
C THR A 15 -21.13 12.79 2.01
N ALA A 16 -19.93 12.55 1.49
CA ALA A 16 -18.78 12.17 2.30
C ALA A 16 -18.41 13.27 3.29
N ASP A 17 -17.99 12.90 4.50
CA ASP A 17 -17.46 13.83 5.50
C ASP A 17 -16.25 14.59 4.93
N ALA A 18 -16.08 15.84 5.34
CA ALA A 18 -14.93 16.66 4.96
C ALA A 18 -13.60 16.13 5.54
N LYS A 19 -13.65 15.39 6.65
CA LYS A 19 -12.49 14.74 7.25
C LYS A 19 -11.96 13.66 6.33
N ASN A 20 -10.65 13.71 6.07
CA ASN A 20 -9.95 12.77 5.21
C ASN A 20 -9.73 11.40 5.88
N ILE A 21 -10.81 10.70 6.24
CA ILE A 21 -10.79 9.42 6.94
C ILE A 21 -11.36 8.35 6.03
N ALA A 22 -10.52 7.37 5.69
CA ALA A 22 -10.92 6.19 4.92
C ALA A 22 -12.04 5.44 5.65
N SER A 23 -13.14 5.14 4.95
CA SER A 23 -14.24 4.38 5.55
C SER A 23 -14.98 3.57 4.49
N ALA A 24 -15.72 2.54 4.90
CA ALA A 24 -16.51 1.73 4.00
C ALA A 24 -17.71 1.15 4.73
N GLY A 25 -18.83 1.06 4.04
CA GLY A 25 -20.07 0.59 4.62
C GLY A 25 -21.20 0.46 3.62
N ALA A 26 -22.40 0.37 4.17
CA ALA A 26 -23.62 0.28 3.39
C ALA A 26 -24.68 1.22 3.98
N PHE A 27 -25.40 1.90 3.11
CA PHE A 27 -26.66 2.54 3.45
C PHE A 27 -27.80 1.61 3.08
N LYS A 28 -28.79 1.52 3.97
CA LYS A 28 -30.06 0.85 3.71
C LYS A 28 -31.12 1.92 3.56
N VAL A 29 -31.82 1.91 2.43
CA VAL A 29 -32.97 2.79 2.17
C VAL A 29 -34.23 1.94 2.23
N THR A 30 -35.27 2.46 2.87
CA THR A 30 -36.57 1.78 2.98
C THR A 30 -37.65 2.68 2.39
N SER A 31 -38.50 2.14 1.53
CA SER A 31 -39.69 2.82 1.01
C SER A 31 -40.87 1.87 1.04
N GLY A 32 -41.81 2.09 1.97
CA GLY A 32 -42.87 1.14 2.29
C GLY A 32 -42.29 -0.23 2.68
N LYS A 33 -42.60 -1.26 1.89
CA LYS A 33 -42.08 -2.64 2.09
C LYS A 33 -40.76 -2.91 1.35
N LEU A 34 -40.31 -1.99 0.49
CA LEU A 34 -39.08 -2.16 -0.29
C LEU A 34 -37.86 -1.76 0.53
N ASN A 35 -36.79 -2.53 0.37
CA ASN A 35 -35.49 -2.24 0.96
C ASN A 35 -34.43 -2.23 -0.15
N GLY A 36 -33.65 -1.16 -0.22
CA GLY A 36 -32.49 -1.03 -1.10
C GLY A 36 -31.20 -0.91 -0.28
N PHE A 37 -30.09 -1.36 -0.86
CA PHE A 37 -28.77 -1.22 -0.24
C PHE A 37 -27.81 -0.57 -1.22
N VAL A 38 -27.11 0.46 -0.76
CA VAL A 38 -25.98 1.06 -1.48
C VAL A 38 -24.73 0.77 -0.66
N ARG A 39 -23.74 0.12 -1.27
CA ARG A 39 -22.43 -0.10 -0.65
C ARG A 39 -21.44 0.88 -1.25
N GLY A 40 -20.60 1.43 -0.39
CA GLY A 40 -19.63 2.44 -0.80
C GLY A 40 -18.42 2.46 0.10
N ARG A 41 -17.45 3.26 -0.32
CA ARG A 41 -16.26 3.57 0.43
C ARG A 41 -15.82 5.00 0.15
N ILE A 42 -15.23 5.60 1.16
CA ILE A 42 -14.56 6.89 1.08
C ILE A 42 -13.07 6.58 1.03
N LEU A 43 -12.45 6.99 -0.08
CA LEU A 43 -11.03 6.82 -0.28
C LEU A 43 -10.30 8.02 0.35
N PRO A 44 -9.18 7.81 1.04
CA PRO A 44 -8.32 8.90 1.46
C PRO A 44 -7.84 9.70 0.25
N LYS A 45 -7.90 11.02 0.39
CA LYS A 45 -7.29 12.01 -0.50
C LYS A 45 -5.84 12.26 -0.06
N ILE A 46 -5.05 12.84 -0.95
CA ILE A 46 -3.69 13.30 -0.63
C ILE A 46 -3.82 14.70 0.03
N PRO A 47 -3.09 15.00 1.12
CA PRO A 47 -2.16 14.12 1.84
C PRO A 47 -2.87 13.09 2.75
N TYR A 48 -2.24 11.94 2.92
CA TYR A 48 -2.73 10.85 3.78
C TYR A 48 -1.56 10.12 4.46
N SER A 49 -1.76 9.70 5.71
CA SER A 49 -0.82 8.90 6.49
C SER A 49 -1.49 7.75 7.21
N GLU A 50 -0.77 6.64 7.36
CA GLU A 50 -1.20 5.45 8.10
C GLU A 50 0.02 4.77 8.74
N ASP A 51 0.05 4.76 10.07
CA ASP A 51 1.05 4.09 10.93
C ASP A 51 0.45 2.88 11.67
N PHE A 52 -0.85 2.60 11.47
CA PHE A 52 -1.61 1.54 12.11
C PHE A 52 -1.70 1.56 13.64
N GLU A 53 -1.07 2.51 14.33
CA GLU A 53 -0.98 2.55 15.79
C GLU A 53 -2.34 2.75 16.47
N SER A 54 -3.26 3.43 15.81
CA SER A 54 -4.65 3.57 16.27
C SER A 54 -5.48 2.28 16.17
N THR A 55 -4.95 1.22 15.54
CA THR A 55 -5.68 -0.01 15.28
C THR A 55 -5.78 -0.89 16.54
N ALA A 56 -6.98 -1.37 16.86
CA ALA A 56 -7.18 -2.31 17.95
C ALA A 56 -7.10 -3.78 17.46
N LEU A 57 -6.14 -4.54 17.98
CA LEU A 57 -5.93 -5.96 17.64
C LEU A 57 -6.93 -6.85 18.37
N LYS A 58 -8.08 -7.11 17.75
CA LYS A 58 -9.23 -7.81 18.38
C LYS A 58 -9.50 -9.21 17.85
N VAL A 59 -8.85 -9.62 16.76
CA VAL A 59 -9.12 -10.90 16.10
C VAL A 59 -8.05 -11.90 16.50
N GLN A 60 -8.44 -13.05 17.05
CA GLN A 60 -7.51 -14.14 17.29
C GLN A 60 -7.12 -14.79 15.96
N HIS A 61 -5.82 -15.00 15.72
CA HIS A 61 -5.36 -15.72 14.54
C HIS A 61 -5.74 -17.20 14.65
N SER A 62 -6.12 -17.82 13.53
CA SER A 62 -6.64 -19.19 13.54
C SER A 62 -5.58 -20.26 13.80
N THR A 63 -4.31 -19.95 13.57
CA THR A 63 -3.19 -20.92 13.63
C THR A 63 -1.98 -20.43 14.41
N GLU A 64 -1.96 -19.17 14.83
CA GLU A 64 -0.84 -18.56 15.56
C GLU A 64 -1.40 -18.00 16.87
N ASP A 65 -0.64 -18.08 17.97
CA ASP A 65 -1.08 -17.50 19.24
C ASP A 65 -0.81 -15.99 19.30
N VAL A 66 -1.50 -15.26 18.42
CA VAL A 66 -1.40 -13.80 18.29
C VAL A 66 -2.78 -13.20 17.99
N LYS A 67 -2.95 -11.94 18.40
CA LYS A 67 -4.08 -11.12 17.96
C LYS A 67 -3.67 -10.23 16.79
N PHE A 68 -4.60 -10.02 15.88
CA PHE A 68 -4.43 -9.15 14.73
C PHE A 68 -5.68 -8.28 14.54
N ALA A 69 -5.61 -7.37 13.58
CA ALA A 69 -6.76 -6.67 13.03
C ALA A 69 -6.75 -6.71 11.50
N TYR A 70 -7.94 -6.62 10.91
CA TYR A 70 -8.04 -6.44 9.47
C TYR A 70 -7.55 -5.03 9.08
N PRO A 71 -6.93 -4.86 7.89
CA PRO A 71 -6.54 -3.56 7.36
C PRO A 71 -7.76 -2.62 7.19
N PRO A 72 -7.54 -1.31 7.00
CA PRO A 72 -8.61 -0.36 6.74
C PRO A 72 -9.57 -0.85 5.65
N LEU A 73 -10.88 -0.87 5.96
CA LEU A 73 -11.87 -1.55 5.12
C LEU A 73 -12.02 -0.93 3.74
N ALA A 74 -11.70 0.37 3.59
CA ALA A 74 -11.75 1.08 2.32
C ALA A 74 -10.68 0.58 1.31
N TRP A 75 -9.59 -0.02 1.80
CA TRP A 75 -8.47 -0.44 0.97
C TRP A 75 -8.85 -1.63 0.07
N THR A 76 -8.69 -1.43 -1.24
CA THR A 76 -9.10 -2.40 -2.26
C THR A 76 -8.27 -3.67 -2.16
N GLY A 77 -8.93 -4.81 -1.95
CA GLY A 77 -8.28 -6.12 -1.97
C GLY A 77 -7.25 -6.32 -0.85
N ALA A 78 -7.29 -5.51 0.22
CA ALA A 78 -6.42 -5.66 1.37
C ALA A 78 -6.85 -6.82 2.28
N ARG A 79 -8.17 -6.91 2.50
CA ARG A 79 -8.79 -7.95 3.31
C ARG A 79 -8.44 -9.33 2.73
N LEU A 80 -7.97 -10.24 3.59
CA LEU A 80 -7.41 -11.58 3.29
C LEU A 80 -5.94 -11.62 2.84
N LYS A 81 -5.33 -10.49 2.50
CA LYS A 81 -3.92 -10.44 2.04
C LYS A 81 -2.98 -9.84 3.07
N TRP A 82 -3.52 -9.01 3.96
CA TRP A 82 -2.78 -8.31 5.00
C TRP A 82 -3.51 -8.39 6.33
N GLU A 83 -2.74 -8.24 7.40
CA GLU A 83 -3.16 -8.13 8.79
C GLU A 83 -2.34 -7.05 9.47
N VAL A 84 -2.97 -6.23 10.30
CA VAL A 84 -2.24 -5.39 11.25
C VAL A 84 -1.86 -6.27 12.44
N ARG A 85 -0.56 -6.30 12.78
CA ARG A 85 -0.02 -7.10 13.88
C ARG A 85 0.91 -6.28 14.76
N ASN A 86 0.98 -6.64 16.03
CA ASN A 86 2.02 -6.15 16.91
C ASN A 86 3.36 -6.81 16.52
N MET A 87 4.40 -6.00 16.38
CA MET A 87 5.77 -6.39 16.13
C MET A 87 6.66 -5.51 17.00
N GLU A 88 7.25 -6.11 18.04
CA GLU A 88 8.19 -5.44 18.95
C GLU A 88 7.63 -4.15 19.60
N GLY A 89 6.31 -4.09 19.80
CA GLY A 89 5.63 -2.95 20.42
C GLY A 89 4.95 -2.00 19.43
N ASN A 90 5.25 -2.11 18.13
CA ASN A 90 4.64 -1.32 17.07
C ASN A 90 3.58 -2.13 16.32
N LYS A 91 2.56 -1.48 15.79
CA LYS A 91 1.55 -2.12 14.93
C LYS A 91 1.93 -1.90 13.48
N VAL A 92 2.18 -3.00 12.78
CA VAL A 92 2.63 -2.96 11.39
C VAL A 92 1.69 -3.76 10.50
N LEU A 93 1.64 -3.41 9.22
CA LEU A 93 0.90 -4.17 8.23
C LEU A 93 1.73 -5.35 7.74
N ARG A 94 1.38 -6.55 8.20
CA ARG A 94 2.01 -7.82 7.83
C ARG A 94 1.25 -8.50 6.72
N LYS A 95 1.96 -8.98 5.70
CA LYS A 95 1.37 -9.84 4.67
C LYS A 95 1.03 -11.21 5.24
N THR A 96 -0.18 -11.69 4.99
CA THR A 96 -0.63 -13.03 5.43
C THR A 96 0.04 -14.14 4.62
N LEU A 97 0.20 -15.30 5.26
CA LEU A 97 0.77 -16.51 4.65
C LEU A 97 -0.28 -17.62 4.47
N ASP A 98 -1.49 -17.45 5.01
CA ASP A 98 -2.55 -18.47 5.13
C ASP A 98 -3.00 -19.06 3.79
N ARG A 99 -2.84 -18.32 2.69
CA ARG A 99 -3.31 -18.74 1.37
C ARG A 99 -2.27 -18.47 0.30
N VAL A 100 -1.70 -19.53 -0.26
CA VAL A 100 -0.74 -19.46 -1.38
C VAL A 100 -1.33 -18.77 -2.61
N LEU A 101 -2.65 -18.89 -2.84
CA LEU A 101 -3.36 -18.15 -3.91
C LEU A 101 -3.15 -16.62 -3.78
N PHE A 102 -2.99 -16.11 -2.56
CA PHE A 102 -2.76 -14.70 -2.26
C PHE A 102 -1.31 -14.39 -1.94
N GLN A 103 -0.36 -15.22 -2.38
CA GLN A 103 1.07 -14.96 -2.21
C GLN A 103 1.51 -13.62 -2.83
N ARG A 104 0.77 -13.10 -3.82
CA ARG A 104 0.89 -11.73 -4.35
C ARG A 104 -0.26 -10.87 -3.84
N ALA A 105 0.07 -9.70 -3.33
CA ALA A 105 -0.86 -8.69 -2.87
C ALA A 105 -0.63 -7.40 -3.65
N ILE A 106 -1.71 -6.90 -4.24
CA ILE A 106 -1.84 -5.55 -4.77
C ILE A 106 -3.01 -4.94 -4.01
N THR A 107 -2.77 -3.79 -3.40
CA THR A 107 -3.76 -3.09 -2.59
C THR A 107 -3.72 -1.60 -2.93
N ILE A 108 -4.87 -1.08 -3.36
CA ILE A 108 -5.04 0.32 -3.74
C ILE A 108 -5.89 1.01 -2.69
N PHE A 109 -5.43 2.15 -2.19
CA PHE A 109 -6.12 2.87 -1.13
C PHE A 109 -6.47 4.32 -1.44
N GLY A 110 -6.00 4.93 -2.53
CA GLY A 110 -6.42 6.29 -2.89
C GLY A 110 -7.22 6.39 -4.19
N ASP A 111 -7.40 7.62 -4.66
CA ASP A 111 -8.21 7.96 -5.83
C ASP A 111 -7.47 7.66 -7.16
N PRO A 112 -8.07 6.93 -8.13
CA PRO A 112 -7.47 6.68 -9.44
C PRO A 112 -7.11 7.93 -10.25
N GLU A 113 -7.71 9.07 -9.91
CA GLU A 113 -7.46 10.38 -10.51
C GLU A 113 -6.35 11.18 -9.80
N SER A 114 -5.74 10.64 -8.74
CA SER A 114 -4.60 11.29 -8.08
C SER A 114 -3.41 11.46 -9.02
N SER A 115 -2.76 12.61 -8.92
CA SER A 115 -1.56 12.98 -9.67
C SER A 115 -0.68 13.88 -8.81
N ASP A 116 0.56 14.07 -9.25
CA ASP A 116 1.51 15.03 -8.67
C ASP A 116 1.73 14.84 -7.16
N TYR A 117 2.08 13.60 -6.81
CA TYR A 117 2.29 13.22 -5.44
C TYR A 117 3.50 12.30 -5.24
N THR A 118 4.06 12.40 -4.04
CA THR A 118 5.08 11.53 -3.50
C THR A 118 4.43 10.52 -2.57
N ILE A 119 4.87 9.26 -2.63
CA ILE A 119 4.54 8.22 -1.65
C ILE A 119 5.81 7.75 -0.95
N GLN A 120 5.72 7.56 0.36
CA GLN A 120 6.76 7.01 1.22
C GLN A 120 6.15 5.95 2.14
N CYS A 121 6.90 4.89 2.43
CA CYS A 121 6.59 3.99 3.53
C CYS A 121 7.86 3.30 4.02
N ASP A 122 7.78 2.69 5.20
CA ASP A 122 8.81 1.77 5.67
C ASP A 122 8.44 0.34 5.25
N VAL A 123 9.43 -0.42 4.80
CA VAL A 123 9.26 -1.78 4.30
C VAL A 123 10.29 -2.73 4.89
N MET A 124 9.88 -3.98 5.08
CA MET A 124 10.76 -5.04 5.55
C MET A 124 10.33 -6.39 4.96
N SER A 125 11.29 -7.29 4.77
CA SER A 125 11.04 -8.69 4.42
C SER A 125 11.68 -9.62 5.42
N ASP A 126 10.94 -10.66 5.83
CA ASP A 126 11.54 -11.83 6.47
C ASP A 126 12.32 -12.68 5.45
N SER A 127 13.03 -13.70 5.95
CA SER A 127 13.74 -14.69 5.14
C SER A 127 13.69 -16.06 5.81
N ALA A 128 13.61 -17.13 5.00
CA ALA A 128 13.52 -18.51 5.48
C ALA A 128 14.91 -19.11 5.72
N ARG A 129 15.92 -18.74 4.93
CA ARG A 129 17.29 -19.25 5.05
C ARG A 129 18.30 -18.16 4.74
N ARG A 130 19.05 -17.64 5.72
CA ARG A 130 20.18 -16.68 5.54
C ARG A 130 20.12 -15.83 4.24
N GLY A 131 19.09 -14.98 4.08
CA GLY A 131 18.95 -14.08 2.92
C GLY A 131 18.37 -14.69 1.62
N ARG A 132 17.92 -15.94 1.63
CA ARG A 132 17.21 -16.63 0.55
C ARG A 132 15.73 -16.75 0.89
N SER A 133 14.88 -16.59 -0.13
CA SER A 133 13.41 -16.52 -0.02
C SER A 133 12.91 -15.24 0.64
N MET A 134 13.58 -14.12 0.37
CA MET A 134 13.03 -12.80 0.66
C MET A 134 11.89 -12.49 -0.31
N GLY A 135 10.88 -11.79 0.19
CA GLY A 135 9.75 -11.33 -0.59
C GLY A 135 10.04 -10.07 -1.38
N ASN A 136 9.06 -9.65 -2.17
CA ASN A 136 9.08 -8.33 -2.79
C ASN A 136 8.09 -7.44 -2.05
N ILE A 137 8.44 -6.17 -1.87
CA ILE A 137 7.62 -5.24 -1.09
C ILE A 137 7.79 -3.83 -1.65
N GLY A 138 6.73 -3.02 -1.58
CA GLY A 138 6.82 -1.63 -1.97
C GLY A 138 5.48 -0.99 -2.24
N VAL A 139 5.49 0.01 -3.11
CA VAL A 139 4.41 0.97 -3.31
C VAL A 139 3.97 1.05 -4.77
N ILE A 140 2.79 1.65 -4.96
CA ILE A 140 2.26 2.02 -6.27
C ILE A 140 2.15 3.54 -6.31
N ASN A 141 2.78 4.16 -7.30
CA ASN A 141 2.75 5.59 -7.54
C ASN A 141 2.36 5.85 -8.99
N GLN A 142 1.20 6.47 -9.24
CA GLN A 142 0.68 6.74 -10.58
C GLN A 142 0.78 5.53 -11.55
N ARG A 143 0.31 4.35 -11.13
CA ARG A 143 0.32 3.09 -11.93
C ARG A 143 1.71 2.49 -12.21
N TYR A 144 2.75 3.03 -11.60
CA TYR A 144 4.05 2.37 -11.50
C TYR A 144 4.13 1.58 -10.20
N PHE A 145 4.66 0.36 -10.29
CA PHE A 145 5.09 -0.44 -9.15
C PHE A 145 6.53 -0.07 -8.84
N ILE A 146 6.80 0.25 -7.58
CA ILE A 146 8.15 0.51 -7.08
C ILE A 146 8.39 -0.50 -5.97
N SER A 147 9.34 -1.41 -6.19
CA SER A 147 9.54 -2.54 -5.29
C SER A 147 10.99 -2.79 -4.96
N LEU A 148 11.24 -3.15 -3.70
CA LEU A 148 12.44 -3.88 -3.33
C LEU A 148 12.21 -5.36 -3.65
N VAL A 149 13.00 -5.90 -4.57
CA VAL A 149 12.94 -7.30 -5.00
C VAL A 149 13.93 -8.10 -4.18
N GLY A 150 13.44 -8.91 -3.25
CA GLY A 150 14.26 -9.52 -2.20
C GLY A 150 15.30 -10.49 -2.73
N ASN A 151 14.86 -11.52 -3.45
CA ASN A 151 15.75 -12.57 -3.93
C ASN A 151 16.78 -12.07 -4.96
N GLN A 152 16.46 -11.03 -5.72
CA GLN A 152 17.34 -10.47 -6.74
C GLN A 152 18.16 -9.28 -6.23
N GLN A 153 17.86 -8.76 -5.03
CA GLN A 153 18.52 -7.60 -4.43
C GLN A 153 18.50 -6.38 -5.37
N LEU A 154 17.28 -6.01 -5.79
CA LEU A 154 17.04 -4.90 -6.72
C LEU A 154 16.08 -3.89 -6.11
N LEU A 155 16.25 -2.62 -6.50
CA LEU A 155 15.17 -1.64 -6.54
C LEU A 155 14.64 -1.61 -7.97
N GLU A 156 13.38 -1.97 -8.16
CA GLU A 156 12.72 -2.05 -9.46
C GLU A 156 11.61 -1.01 -9.57
N VAL A 157 11.52 -0.39 -10.75
CA VAL A 157 10.38 0.41 -11.21
C VAL A 157 9.77 -0.31 -12.43
N SER A 158 8.51 -0.68 -12.31
CA SER A 158 7.81 -1.39 -13.38
C SER A 158 6.37 -0.92 -13.56
N SER A 159 5.76 -1.24 -14.69
CA SER A 159 4.32 -1.05 -14.93
C SER A 159 3.80 -2.30 -15.64
N ASN A 160 3.18 -2.18 -16.82
CA ASN A 160 3.19 -3.31 -17.74
C ASN A 160 4.67 -3.66 -18.04
N HIS A 161 5.11 -4.86 -17.65
CA HIS A 161 6.50 -5.30 -17.74
C HIS A 161 7.07 -5.26 -19.17
N GLU A 162 6.22 -5.41 -20.19
CA GLU A 162 6.63 -5.30 -21.60
C GLU A 162 6.88 -3.85 -22.03
N ARG A 163 6.40 -2.88 -21.24
CA ARG A 163 6.51 -1.45 -21.53
C ARG A 163 7.54 -0.74 -20.66
N VAL A 164 7.53 -1.03 -19.35
CA VAL A 164 8.41 -0.39 -18.36
C VAL A 164 8.78 -1.45 -17.33
N LYS A 165 10.07 -1.76 -17.28
CA LYS A 165 10.68 -2.59 -16.25
C LYS A 165 12.17 -2.26 -16.20
N GLU A 166 12.53 -1.36 -15.30
CA GLU A 166 13.90 -0.94 -15.09
C GLU A 166 14.28 -1.19 -13.63
N SER A 167 15.53 -1.55 -13.39
CA SER A 167 15.99 -1.86 -12.04
C SER A 167 17.46 -1.54 -11.85
N VAL A 168 17.85 -1.29 -10.60
CA VAL A 168 19.25 -1.12 -10.19
C VAL A 168 19.56 -2.05 -9.02
N PRO A 169 20.82 -2.52 -8.89
CA PRO A 169 21.23 -3.27 -7.71
C PRO A 169 20.99 -2.48 -6.42
N PHE A 170 20.33 -3.11 -5.46
CA PHE A 170 20.09 -2.56 -4.14
C PHE A 170 20.23 -3.68 -3.10
N LYS A 171 21.35 -3.69 -2.37
CA LYS A 171 21.60 -4.69 -1.33
C LYS A 171 20.83 -4.34 -0.07
N TRP A 172 20.04 -5.29 0.42
CA TRP A 172 19.21 -5.10 1.61
C TRP A 172 19.03 -6.39 2.39
N SER A 173 19.01 -6.25 3.72
CA SER A 173 19.03 -7.36 4.66
C SER A 173 17.62 -7.75 5.09
N PRO A 174 17.33 -9.05 5.30
CA PRO A 174 16.07 -9.48 5.90
C PRO A 174 15.98 -8.97 7.34
N ARG A 175 14.74 -8.77 7.82
CA ARG A 175 14.45 -8.28 9.19
C ARG A 175 15.09 -6.93 9.52
N LYS A 176 15.40 -6.14 8.49
CA LYS A 176 15.83 -4.75 8.62
C LYS A 176 14.82 -3.88 7.89
N TRP A 177 14.41 -2.79 8.53
CA TRP A 177 13.51 -1.81 7.94
C TRP A 177 14.24 -0.86 7.01
N TYR A 178 13.59 -0.54 5.90
CA TYR A 178 14.05 0.42 4.90
C TYR A 178 12.93 1.39 4.60
N THR A 179 13.23 2.68 4.54
CA THR A 179 12.31 3.68 4.01
C THR A 179 12.39 3.64 2.49
N LEU A 180 11.24 3.47 1.82
CA LEU A 180 11.08 3.53 0.37
C LEU A 180 10.30 4.78 0.03
N LYS A 181 10.83 5.60 -0.90
CA LYS A 181 10.16 6.81 -1.41
C LYS A 181 10.11 6.78 -2.93
N SER A 182 8.98 7.19 -3.49
CA SER A 182 8.82 7.40 -4.93
C SER A 182 7.99 8.62 -5.26
N LYS A 183 8.32 9.26 -6.39
CA LYS A 183 7.51 10.30 -7.03
C LYS A 183 7.57 10.16 -8.55
N VAL A 184 6.60 10.74 -9.24
CA VAL A 184 6.58 10.80 -10.71
C VAL A 184 6.51 12.25 -11.16
N ASP A 185 7.56 12.71 -11.84
CA ASP A 185 7.60 14.04 -12.45
C ASP A 185 7.11 13.91 -13.90
N VAL A 186 6.02 14.60 -14.25
CA VAL A 186 5.43 14.55 -15.60
C VAL A 186 5.58 15.93 -16.26
N ASN A 187 6.19 15.95 -17.45
CA ASN A 187 6.37 17.14 -18.26
C ASN A 187 5.09 17.50 -19.03
N ALA A 188 5.01 18.75 -19.50
CA ALA A 188 3.87 19.23 -20.29
C ALA A 188 3.67 18.45 -21.60
N ASP A 189 4.74 17.95 -22.22
CA ASP A 189 4.71 17.13 -23.43
C ASP A 189 4.23 15.68 -23.18
N GLY A 190 3.98 15.31 -21.92
CA GLY A 190 3.54 13.98 -21.51
C GLY A 190 4.68 12.96 -21.32
N SER A 191 5.93 13.35 -21.55
CA SER A 191 7.09 12.60 -21.06
C SER A 191 7.19 12.74 -19.54
N GLY A 192 7.95 11.85 -18.89
CA GLY A 192 8.15 11.95 -17.45
C GLY A 192 9.28 11.08 -16.94
N VAL A 193 9.57 11.25 -15.65
CA VAL A 193 10.60 10.51 -14.94
C VAL A 193 10.00 9.94 -13.65
N VAL A 194 10.02 8.61 -13.54
CA VAL A 194 9.67 7.92 -12.29
C VAL A 194 10.92 7.82 -11.45
N LYS A 195 10.88 8.37 -10.25
CA LYS A 195 12.02 8.42 -9.33
C LYS A 195 11.73 7.57 -8.12
N ALA A 196 12.71 6.78 -7.70
CA ALA A 196 12.62 5.99 -6.49
C ALA A 196 13.96 5.93 -5.77
N LYS A 197 13.90 5.87 -4.44
CA LYS A 197 15.05 5.64 -3.59
C LYS A 197 14.64 4.90 -2.33
N ALA A 198 15.57 4.11 -1.82
CA ALA A 198 15.40 3.38 -0.58
C ALA A 198 16.67 3.51 0.27
N TRP A 199 16.50 3.55 1.58
CA TRP A 199 17.60 3.63 2.54
C TRP A 199 17.19 2.97 3.86
N PRO A 200 18.14 2.51 4.69
CA PRO A 200 17.80 1.99 6.01
C PRO A 200 16.97 2.98 6.84
N GLN A 201 15.93 2.48 7.50
CA GLN A 201 15.12 3.32 8.39
C GLN A 201 16.00 3.89 9.52
N GLY A 202 15.80 5.17 9.84
CA GLY A 202 16.60 5.89 10.85
C GLY A 202 17.90 6.52 10.31
N GLU A 203 18.32 6.19 9.08
CA GLU A 203 19.40 6.90 8.40
C GLU A 203 18.86 8.13 7.65
N ASN A 204 19.76 9.08 7.34
CA ASN A 204 19.40 10.28 6.60
C ASN A 204 18.94 9.94 5.17
N GLU A 205 17.89 10.64 4.72
CA GLU A 205 17.40 10.51 3.35
C GLU A 205 18.51 10.86 2.34
N PRO A 206 18.83 9.97 1.39
CA PRO A 206 19.83 10.26 0.37
C PRO A 206 19.43 11.45 -0.51
N ALA A 207 20.38 12.35 -0.79
CA ALA A 207 20.13 13.50 -1.67
C ALA A 207 19.79 13.09 -3.11
N LYS A 208 20.45 12.05 -3.62
CA LYS A 208 20.24 11.52 -4.97
C LYS A 208 19.14 10.47 -4.98
N TRP A 209 18.38 10.41 -6.07
CA TRP A 209 17.50 9.27 -6.35
C TRP A 209 18.33 8.05 -6.72
N THR A 210 17.97 6.88 -6.18
CA THR A 210 18.68 5.63 -6.46
C THR A 210 18.41 5.15 -7.89
N ILE A 211 17.20 5.38 -8.39
CA ILE A 211 16.81 5.09 -9.77
C ILE A 211 15.93 6.21 -10.33
N GLU A 212 16.18 6.58 -11.59
CA GLU A 212 15.38 7.54 -12.35
C GLU A 212 15.04 6.94 -13.72
N VAL A 213 13.77 6.59 -13.94
CA VAL A 213 13.29 5.92 -15.15
C VAL A 213 12.57 6.90 -16.05
N LYS A 214 13.22 7.24 -17.17
CA LYS A 214 12.63 8.10 -18.20
C LYS A 214 11.55 7.34 -18.98
N HIS A 215 10.37 7.91 -19.11
CA HIS A 215 9.28 7.33 -19.90
C HIS A 215 8.71 8.37 -20.87
N LYS A 216 8.77 8.06 -22.17
CA LYS A 216 8.26 8.93 -23.25
C LYS A 216 6.76 9.27 -23.16
N LYS A 217 5.96 8.43 -22.51
CA LYS A 217 4.51 8.58 -22.35
C LYS A 217 4.14 8.18 -20.92
N ALA A 218 4.42 9.07 -19.97
CA ALA A 218 4.24 8.78 -18.55
C ALA A 218 2.77 8.68 -18.15
N HIS A 219 2.49 7.89 -17.12
CA HIS A 219 1.16 7.84 -16.51
C HIS A 219 0.92 9.13 -15.74
N LYS A 220 -0.06 9.93 -16.20
CA LYS A 220 -0.38 11.24 -15.61
C LYS A 220 -1.12 11.16 -14.28
N LYS A 221 -1.80 10.03 -14.03
CA LYS A 221 -2.65 9.81 -12.87
C LYS A 221 -2.65 8.35 -12.43
N GLY A 222 -2.90 8.12 -11.16
CA GLY A 222 -3.15 6.80 -10.60
C GLY A 222 -3.14 6.84 -9.08
N ALA A 223 -3.93 5.96 -8.48
CA ALA A 223 -4.06 5.88 -7.05
C ALA A 223 -2.76 5.44 -6.34
N PRO A 224 -2.51 5.94 -5.12
CA PRO A 224 -1.54 5.34 -4.23
C PRO A 224 -1.97 3.92 -3.83
N GLY A 225 -0.97 3.07 -3.65
CA GLY A 225 -1.17 1.69 -3.25
C GLY A 225 0.11 1.06 -2.73
N ILE A 226 -0.01 -0.20 -2.31
CA ILE A 226 1.08 -1.04 -1.83
C ILE A 226 1.06 -2.39 -2.52
N ILE A 227 2.23 -3.01 -2.57
CA ILE A 227 2.42 -4.36 -3.07
C ILE A 227 3.23 -5.21 -2.10
N GLY A 228 2.92 -6.50 -2.08
CA GLY A 228 3.66 -7.48 -1.30
C GLY A 228 3.65 -8.83 -2.00
N PHE A 229 4.80 -9.48 -2.03
CA PHE A 229 4.95 -10.82 -2.55
C PHE A 229 5.72 -11.67 -1.54
N SER A 230 5.08 -12.73 -1.06
CA SER A 230 5.68 -13.74 -0.18
C SER A 230 5.83 -15.04 -0.95
N PRO A 231 6.99 -15.33 -1.57
CA PRO A 231 7.18 -16.52 -2.39
C PRO A 231 6.75 -17.78 -1.66
N GLN A 232 5.83 -18.55 -2.27
CA GLN A 232 5.30 -19.80 -1.72
C GLN A 232 4.69 -19.67 -0.30
N SER A 233 4.30 -18.45 0.11
CA SER A 233 3.85 -18.16 1.48
C SER A 233 4.82 -18.60 2.59
N LEU A 234 6.13 -18.63 2.32
CA LEU A 234 7.12 -19.09 3.30
C LEU A 234 7.41 -18.04 4.38
N LYS A 235 7.50 -16.77 3.99
CA LYS A 235 7.88 -15.64 4.85
C LYS A 235 7.13 -14.37 4.50
N ALA A 236 6.78 -13.61 5.53
CA ALA A 236 6.01 -12.40 5.40
C ALA A 236 6.87 -11.21 4.96
N VAL A 237 6.20 -10.24 4.37
CA VAL A 237 6.71 -8.89 4.14
C VAL A 237 5.84 -7.93 4.94
N TYR A 238 6.41 -6.79 5.30
CA TYR A 238 5.83 -5.85 6.24
C TYR A 238 5.92 -4.44 5.68
N ILE A 239 4.89 -3.64 5.96
CA ILE A 239 4.83 -2.22 5.64
C ILE A 239 4.41 -1.46 6.89
N ASP A 240 4.98 -0.28 7.06
CA ASP A 240 4.61 0.68 8.10
C ASP A 240 4.76 2.13 7.61
N ASN A 241 4.29 3.10 8.39
CA ASN A 241 4.51 4.55 8.20
C ASN A 241 4.22 5.04 6.77
N ILE A 242 3.09 4.63 6.21
CA ILE A 242 2.69 5.06 4.86
C ILE A 242 2.37 6.54 4.91
N LYS A 243 2.91 7.29 3.95
CA LYS A 243 2.66 8.72 3.79
C LYS A 243 2.54 9.07 2.31
N THR A 244 1.54 9.87 1.97
CA THR A 244 1.39 10.52 0.67
C THR A 244 1.32 12.02 0.86
N THR A 245 2.06 12.76 0.03
CA THR A 245 2.09 14.23 0.03
C THR A 245 2.05 14.74 -1.39
N PHE A 246 1.52 15.95 -1.59
CA PHE A 246 1.72 16.66 -2.85
C PHE A 246 3.21 16.92 -3.08
N ASN A 247 3.60 16.97 -4.35
CA ASN A 247 4.98 17.27 -4.76
C ASN A 247 5.35 18.74 -4.56
#